data_AF-A0A3B0MBT1-F1
#
_entry.id   AF-A0A3B0MBT1-F1
#
_cell.length_a   1.000
_cell.length_b   1.000
_cell.length_c   1.000
_cell.angle_alpha   90.00
_cell.angle_beta   90.00
_cell.angle_gamma   90.00
#
_symmetry.space_group_name_H-M   'P 1'
#
loop_
_entity.id
_entity.type
_entity.pdbx_description
1 polymer ?
#
loop_
_entity_poly.entity_id
_entity_poly.type
_entity_poly.pdbx_seq_one_letter_code
_entity_poly.pdbx_strand_id
1 'polypeptide(L)'
;MFTSPLKKLRQSTWLSVIPDTIAVPAIGGRSARSVAIERASIDDIAFALIPLNKERSALAQATMALEEIISMARKQGAAGTDIAVSAAVRELEARK
;
A
#
# COMPACT_ATOMS: atom_id res chain seq x y z
N MET A 1 24.26 6.82 28.06
CA MET A 1 22.85 6.55 27.71
C MET A 1 22.78 5.23 26.98
N PHE A 2 22.14 4.21 27.54
CA PHE A 2 21.86 2.98 26.79
C PHE A 2 20.76 3.30 25.77
N THR A 3 21.10 3.44 24.50
CA THR A 3 20.12 3.53 23.43
C THR A 3 19.65 2.10 23.11
N SER A 4 18.33 1.84 23.24
CA SER A 4 17.81 0.54 22.78
C SER A 4 18.10 0.39 21.29
N PRO A 5 18.36 -0.83 20.79
CA PRO A 5 18.60 -1.05 19.36
C PRO A 5 17.52 -0.44 18.47
N LEU A 6 16.24 -0.54 18.87
CA LEU A 6 15.11 0.09 18.18
C LEU A 6 15.22 1.62 18.16
N LYS A 7 15.55 2.25 19.30
CA LYS A 7 15.74 3.70 19.38
C LYS A 7 16.85 4.16 18.45
N LYS A 8 17.93 3.38 18.31
CA LYS A 8 19.02 3.67 17.37
C LYS A 8 18.56 3.54 15.91
N LEU A 9 17.79 2.50 15.57
CA LEU A 9 17.24 2.34 14.21
C LEU A 9 16.34 3.53 13.83
N ARG A 10 15.46 3.97 14.73
CA ARG A 10 14.56 5.11 14.49
C ARG A 10 15.24 6.46 14.32
N GLN A 11 16.53 6.59 14.62
CA GLN A 11 17.29 7.82 14.35
C GLN A 11 17.58 8.01 12.85
N SER A 12 17.47 6.96 12.03
CA SER A 12 17.54 7.08 10.58
C SER A 12 16.22 7.61 10.01
N THR A 13 16.29 8.57 9.09
CA THR A 13 15.12 9.25 8.50
C THR A 13 14.05 8.27 8.01
N TRP A 14 14.45 7.23 7.27
CA TRP A 14 13.51 6.25 6.72
C TRP A 14 13.01 5.20 7.71
N LEU A 15 13.69 5.02 8.84
CA LEU A 15 13.33 4.03 9.86
C LEU A 15 12.63 4.66 11.07
N SER A 16 12.49 6.00 11.08
CA SER A 16 11.76 6.74 12.11
C SER A 16 10.32 6.28 12.30
N VAL A 17 9.70 5.76 11.22
CA VAL A 17 8.32 5.28 11.18
C VAL A 17 8.14 3.80 11.55
N ILE A 18 9.20 3.09 11.97
CA ILE A 18 9.05 1.71 12.44
C ILE A 18 8.00 1.67 13.56
N PRO A 19 6.94 0.87 13.47
CA PRO A 19 5.89 0.81 14.48
C PRO A 19 6.39 0.13 15.77
N ASP A 20 5.75 0.41 16.91
CA ASP A 20 6.08 -0.26 18.18
C ASP A 20 5.63 -1.73 18.19
N THR A 21 4.58 -2.04 17.44
CA THR A 21 3.99 -3.39 17.32
C THR A 21 3.66 -3.71 15.88
N ILE A 22 3.81 -4.98 15.50
CA ILE A 22 3.40 -5.52 14.20
C ILE A 22 2.29 -6.55 14.35
N ALA A 23 1.38 -6.57 13.38
CA ALA A 23 0.32 -7.58 13.29
C ALA A 23 0.81 -8.77 12.45
N VAL A 24 0.95 -9.93 13.07
CA VAL A 24 1.29 -11.19 12.40
C VAL A 24 -0.02 -11.92 12.09
N PRO A 25 -0.33 -12.21 10.82
CA PRO A 25 -1.55 -12.91 10.45
C PRO A 25 -1.58 -14.35 10.96
N ALA A 26 -2.77 -14.95 11.00
CA ALA A 26 -2.91 -16.37 11.27
C ALA A 26 -2.29 -17.19 10.12
N ILE A 27 -1.30 -18.02 10.43
CA ILE A 27 -0.58 -18.81 9.43
C ILE A 27 -0.11 -20.15 10.02
N GLY A 28 -0.22 -21.23 9.24
CA GLY A 28 0.28 -22.55 9.64
C GLY A 28 -0.31 -23.09 10.96
N GLY A 29 -1.61 -22.88 11.19
CA GLY A 29 -2.29 -23.29 12.43
C GLY A 29 -2.05 -22.39 13.64
N ARG A 30 -1.25 -21.32 13.49
CA ARG A 30 -1.07 -20.29 14.54
C ARG A 30 -2.14 -19.22 14.40
N SER A 31 -2.66 -18.75 15.53
CA SER A 31 -3.62 -17.63 15.57
C SER A 31 -2.93 -16.30 15.24
N ALA A 32 -3.70 -15.36 14.70
CA ALA A 32 -3.23 -13.99 14.49
C ALA A 32 -2.82 -13.36 15.83
N ARG A 33 -1.74 -12.58 15.82
CA ARG A 33 -1.18 -11.99 17.05
C ARG A 33 -0.52 -10.64 16.79
N SER A 34 -0.51 -9.80 17.82
CA SER A 34 0.29 -8.58 17.84
C SER A 34 1.62 -8.84 18.56
N VAL A 35 2.72 -8.42 17.97
CA VAL A 35 4.08 -8.64 18.49
C VAL A 35 4.78 -7.30 18.62
N ALA A 36 5.37 -7.01 19.78
CA ALA A 36 6.25 -5.87 19.95
C ALA A 36 7.46 -5.99 19.01
N ILE A 37 7.78 -4.94 18.25
CA ILE A 37 8.84 -5.00 17.22
C ILE A 37 10.20 -5.38 17.81
N GLU A 38 10.49 -5.00 19.06
CA GLU A 38 11.72 -5.36 19.77
C GLU A 38 11.85 -6.87 20.05
N ARG A 39 10.75 -7.62 19.96
CA ARG A 39 10.69 -9.08 20.18
C ARG A 39 10.28 -9.83 18.93
N ALA A 40 10.05 -9.15 17.81
CA ALA A 40 9.64 -9.76 16.57
C ALA A 40 10.79 -10.56 15.96
N SER A 41 10.49 -11.80 15.56
CA SER A 41 11.42 -12.58 14.73
C SER A 41 11.43 -12.07 13.29
N ILE A 42 12.41 -12.52 12.51
CA ILE A 42 12.45 -12.25 11.06
C ILE A 42 11.17 -12.76 10.38
N ASP A 43 10.70 -13.95 10.77
CA ASP A 43 9.47 -14.55 10.24
C ASP A 43 8.23 -13.72 10.61
N ASP A 44 8.16 -13.18 11.84
CA ASP A 44 7.06 -12.31 12.24
C ASP A 44 6.98 -11.06 11.38
N ILE A 45 8.13 -10.43 11.09
CA ILE A 45 8.20 -9.27 10.19
C ILE A 45 7.81 -9.68 8.77
N ALA A 46 8.34 -10.81 8.27
CA ALA A 46 8.03 -11.31 6.93
C ALA A 46 6.52 -11.57 6.75
N PHE A 47 5.88 -12.19 7.74
CA PHE A 47 4.45 -12.45 7.72
C PHE A 47 3.62 -11.18 7.89
N ALA A 48 4.04 -10.24 8.74
CA ALA A 48 3.38 -8.94 8.88
C ALA A 48 3.42 -8.12 7.58
N LEU A 49 4.45 -8.29 6.75
CA LEU A 49 4.56 -7.63 5.44
C LEU A 49 3.58 -8.16 4.39
N ILE A 50 3.05 -9.38 4.53
CA ILE A 50 2.13 -9.98 3.54
C ILE A 50 0.86 -9.13 3.35
N PRO A 51 0.06 -8.85 4.39
CA PRO A 51 -1.14 -8.01 4.24
C PRO A 51 -0.79 -6.58 3.82
N LEU A 52 0.29 -6.00 4.35
CA LEU A 52 0.72 -4.64 3.99
C LEU A 52 1.10 -4.52 2.51
N ASN A 53 1.81 -5.51 1.96
CA ASN A 53 2.14 -5.54 0.54
C ASN A 53 0.88 -5.73 -0.32
N LYS A 54 -0.09 -6.53 0.14
CA LYS A 54 -1.37 -6.70 -0.54
C LYS A 54 -2.15 -5.38 -0.60
N GLU A 55 -2.22 -4.64 0.50
CA GLU A 55 -2.83 -3.31 0.56
C GLU A 55 -2.10 -2.31 -0.34
N ARG A 56 -0.76 -2.29 -0.30
CA ARG A 56 0.06 -1.45 -1.18
C ARG A 56 -0.20 -1.76 -2.66
N SER A 57 -0.27 -3.04 -3.03
CA SER A 57 -0.57 -3.46 -4.40
C SER A 57 -1.98 -3.07 -4.84
N ALA A 58 -2.98 -3.21 -3.96
CA ALA A 58 -4.35 -2.80 -4.25
C ALA A 58 -4.45 -1.29 -4.48
N LEU A 59 -3.78 -0.48 -3.64
CA LEU A 59 -3.69 0.97 -3.83
C LEU A 59 -3.00 1.33 -5.15
N ALA A 60 -1.88 0.67 -5.48
CA ALA A 60 -1.18 0.90 -6.75
C ALA A 60 -2.07 0.59 -7.97
N GLN A 61 -2.78 -0.54 -7.94
CA GLN A 61 -3.73 -0.90 -9.01
C GLN A 61 -4.85 0.13 -9.16
N ALA A 62 -5.40 0.60 -8.05
CA ALA A 62 -6.44 1.64 -8.07
C ALA A 62 -5.90 2.96 -8.67
N THR A 63 -4.70 3.40 -8.27
CA THR A 63 -4.06 4.58 -8.84
C THR A 63 -3.86 4.45 -10.34
N MET A 64 -3.29 3.33 -10.81
CA MET A 64 -3.08 3.09 -12.24
C MET A 64 -4.40 3.10 -13.02
N ALA A 65 -5.46 2.50 -12.47
CA ALA A 65 -6.78 2.51 -13.11
C ALA A 65 -7.35 3.93 -13.24
N LEU A 66 -7.18 4.77 -12.21
CA LEU A 66 -7.62 6.17 -12.24
C LEU A 66 -6.81 7.00 -13.25
N GLU A 67 -5.50 6.78 -13.33
CA GLU A 67 -4.63 7.43 -14.34
C GLU A 67 -5.06 7.07 -15.77
N GLU A 68 -5.41 5.80 -16.03
CA GLU A 68 -5.90 5.38 -17.35
C GLU A 68 -7.28 5.99 -17.66
N ILE A 69 -8.19 6.07 -16.68
CA ILE A 69 -9.47 6.76 -16.86
C ILE A 69 -9.25 8.23 -17.26
N ILE A 70 -8.32 8.93 -16.61
CA ILE A 70 -7.99 10.33 -16.94
C ILE A 70 -7.41 10.41 -18.36
N SER A 71 -6.50 9.52 -18.72
CA SER A 71 -5.89 9.43 -20.05
C SER A 71 -6.96 9.23 -21.15
N MET A 72 -7.86 8.27 -20.96
CA MET A 72 -8.96 7.99 -21.88
C MET A 72 -9.95 9.15 -21.99
N ALA A 73 -10.34 9.76 -20.87
CA ALA A 73 -11.23 10.91 -20.86
C ALA A 73 -10.64 12.09 -21.64
N ARG A 74 -9.34 12.37 -21.47
CA ARG A 74 -8.63 13.44 -22.20
C ARG A 74 -8.55 13.19 -23.70
N LYS A 75 -8.40 11.93 -24.14
CA LYS A 75 -8.45 11.57 -25.58
C LYS A 75 -9.79 11.94 -26.21
N GLN A 76 -10.86 11.98 -25.42
CA GLN A 76 -12.20 12.41 -25.83
C GLN A 76 -12.50 13.89 -25.50
N GLY A 77 -11.46 14.69 -25.23
CA GLY A 77 -11.57 16.13 -25.02
C GLY A 77 -12.11 16.55 -23.66
N ALA A 78 -12.26 15.64 -22.68
CA ALA A 78 -12.75 16.01 -21.35
C ALA A 78 -11.74 16.90 -20.60
N ALA A 79 -12.25 17.88 -19.87
CA ALA A 79 -11.49 18.88 -19.13
C ALA A 79 -12.09 19.22 -17.76
N GLY A 80 -11.25 19.69 -16.84
CA GLY A 80 -11.67 20.30 -15.57
C GLY A 80 -12.65 19.46 -14.75
N THR A 81 -13.93 19.84 -14.81
CA THR A 81 -15.05 19.30 -14.02
C THR A 81 -15.88 18.25 -14.74
N ASP A 82 -15.49 17.85 -15.96
CA ASP A 82 -16.20 16.81 -16.72
C ASP A 82 -16.22 15.46 -15.99
N ILE A 83 -17.27 14.68 -16.22
CA ILE A 83 -17.38 13.32 -15.69
C ILE A 83 -16.42 12.38 -16.44
N ALA A 84 -15.23 12.18 -15.89
CA ALA A 84 -14.15 11.41 -16.51
C ALA A 84 -14.56 9.99 -16.92
N VAL A 85 -15.36 9.29 -16.11
CA VAL A 85 -15.82 7.93 -16.42
C VAL A 85 -16.67 7.92 -17.69
N SER A 86 -17.62 8.85 -17.83
CA SER A 86 -18.48 8.92 -19.02
C SER A 86 -17.68 9.23 -20.29
N ALA A 87 -16.65 10.08 -20.20
CA ALA A 87 -15.75 10.35 -21.32
C ALA A 87 -14.83 9.16 -21.67
N ALA A 88 -14.31 8.47 -20.65
CA ALA A 88 -13.48 7.28 -20.84
C ALA A 88 -14.26 6.12 -21.48
N VAL A 89 -15.55 5.95 -21.17
CA VAL A 89 -16.40 4.95 -21.83
C VAL A 89 -16.51 5.21 -23.34
N ARG A 90 -16.69 6.47 -23.75
CA ARG A 90 -16.71 6.84 -25.18
C ARG A 90 -15.40 6.47 -25.88
N GLU A 91 -14.26 6.68 -25.22
CA GLU A 91 -12.96 6.26 -25.76
C GLU A 91 -12.87 4.73 -25.92
N LEU A 92 -13.37 3.98 -24.94
CA LEU A 92 -13.35 2.52 -25.01
C LEU A 92 -14.21 1.99 -26.16
N GLU A 93 -15.36 2.62 -26.40
CA GLU A 93 -16.27 2.29 -27.50
C GLU A 93 -15.68 2.67 -28.87
N ALA A 94 -14.99 3.80 -28.97
CA ALA A 94 -14.34 4.25 -30.20
C ALA A 94 -13.13 3.39 -30.65
N ARG A 95 -12.55 2.60 -29.74
CA ARG A 95 -11.43 1.68 -30.04
C ARG A 95 -11.89 0.30 -30.55
N LYS A 96 -13.18 0.00 -30.50
CA LYS A 96 -13.76 -1.25 -31.01
C LYS A 96 -14.13 -1.12 -32.47
#